data_AF-A0A839JN46-F1
#
_entry.id   AF-A0A839JN46-F1
#
_cell.length_a   1.000
_cell.length_b   1.000
_cell.length_c   1.000
_cell.angle_alpha   90.00
_cell.angle_beta   90.00
_cell.angle_gamma   90.00
#
_symmetry.space_group_name_H-M   'P 1'
#
loop_
_entity.id
_entity.type
_entity.pdbx_description
1 polymer ?
#
loop_
_entity_poly.entity_id
_entity_poly.type
_entity_poly.pdbx_seq_one_letter_code
_entity_poly.pdbx_strand_id
1 'polypeptide(L)'
;MAVLVVALKYVLHILGFEPVEQSSLHNGVISSVTFVIGFLLSATIADYKESERMPSEFAAQVENMYDDAASIYQNYPTFDIEGFRSQMYKIATGFTKDARRRSYDVRNDIRGLLPYFAEMEKGGVPANFIVKLKQQQMALLRSRHRVNYIQRIKFIPSATILARSIVIVLIALLLVTDINPFYGGLVMIGLISFILIYMLILIRVISTPFHKAGRTQDDVSLFLIKDAVNYLKNQANKTK
;
A
#
# COMPACT_ATOMS: atom_id res chain seq x y z
N MET A 1 -0.60 22.41 -12.72
CA MET A 1 -2.00 22.53 -12.25
C MET A 1 -2.23 23.81 -11.47
N ALA A 2 -1.56 24.08 -10.34
CA ALA A 2 -1.72 25.36 -9.63
C ALA A 2 -1.39 26.59 -10.50
N VAL A 3 -0.34 26.50 -11.33
CA VAL A 3 -0.01 27.55 -12.32
C VAL A 3 -1.17 27.81 -13.31
N LEU A 4 -1.92 26.78 -13.68
CA LEU A 4 -3.10 26.94 -14.56
C LEU A 4 -4.23 27.65 -13.84
N VAL A 5 -4.45 27.37 -12.54
CA VAL A 5 -5.43 28.08 -11.71
C VAL A 5 -5.06 29.55 -11.60
N VAL A 6 -3.78 29.85 -11.38
CA VAL A 6 -3.26 31.23 -11.31
C VAL A 6 -3.41 31.95 -12.65
N ALA A 7 -3.05 31.31 -13.76
CA ALA A 7 -3.21 31.89 -15.09
C ALA A 7 -4.69 32.14 -15.41
N LEU A 8 -5.57 31.20 -15.07
CA LEU A 8 -7.02 31.36 -15.26
C LEU A 8 -7.57 32.51 -14.41
N LYS A 9 -7.15 32.62 -13.14
CA LYS A 9 -7.51 33.76 -12.27
C LYS A 9 -7.12 35.09 -12.91
N TYR A 10 -5.91 35.16 -13.45
CA TYR A 10 -5.40 36.35 -14.12
C TYR A 10 -6.24 36.74 -15.35
N VAL A 11 -6.62 35.76 -16.17
CA VAL A 11 -7.50 36.00 -17.33
C VAL A 11 -8.88 36.49 -16.89
N LEU A 12 -9.48 35.88 -15.86
CA LEU A 12 -10.80 36.30 -15.35
C LEU A 12 -10.78 37.74 -14.83
N HIS A 13 -9.70 38.13 -14.15
CA HIS A 13 -9.53 39.50 -13.67
C HIS A 13 -9.45 40.51 -14.82
N ILE A 14 -8.68 40.22 -15.88
CA ILE A 14 -8.60 41.09 -17.07
C ILE A 14 -9.97 41.24 -17.74
N LEU A 15 -10.78 40.18 -17.74
CA LEU A 15 -12.13 40.20 -18.28
C LEU A 15 -13.16 40.87 -17.35
N GLY A 16 -12.77 41.29 -16.15
CA GLY A 16 -13.67 41.83 -15.13
C GLY A 16 -14.69 40.80 -14.62
N PHE A 17 -14.41 39.51 -14.77
CA PHE A 17 -15.33 38.43 -14.45
C PHE A 17 -15.10 37.90 -13.03
N GLU A 18 -15.33 38.76 -12.04
CA GLU A 18 -15.16 38.45 -10.61
C GLU A 18 -16.37 38.94 -9.80
N PRO A 19 -17.58 38.38 -10.04
CA PRO A 19 -18.83 38.91 -9.48
C PRO A 19 -19.01 38.69 -7.98
N VAL A 20 -18.16 37.87 -7.34
CA VAL A 20 -18.31 37.50 -5.92
C VAL A 20 -17.30 38.28 -5.09
N GLU A 21 -17.75 39.07 -4.13
CA GLU A 21 -16.82 39.75 -3.21
C GLU A 21 -16.26 38.77 -2.16
N GLN A 22 -14.99 38.99 -1.78
CA GLN A 22 -14.38 38.26 -0.68
C GLN A 22 -15.15 38.54 0.64
N SER A 23 -15.47 37.46 1.34
CA SER A 23 -16.17 37.50 2.63
C SER A 23 -15.58 36.49 3.62
N SER A 24 -15.93 36.61 4.90
CA SER A 24 -15.51 35.67 5.95
C SER A 24 -15.95 34.23 5.67
N LEU A 25 -17.01 34.02 4.88
CA LEU A 25 -17.46 32.69 4.46
C LEU A 25 -16.39 31.93 3.66
N HIS A 26 -15.54 32.64 2.89
CA HIS A 26 -14.47 32.02 2.12
C HIS A 26 -13.47 31.32 3.05
N ASN A 27 -13.07 31.98 4.14
CA ASN A 27 -12.16 31.40 5.13
C ASN A 27 -12.78 30.15 5.79
N GLY A 28 -14.08 30.19 6.09
CA GLY A 28 -14.82 29.04 6.59
C GLY A 28 -14.79 27.86 5.63
N VAL A 29 -15.14 28.09 4.36
CA VAL A 29 -15.16 27.04 3.33
C VAL A 29 -13.75 26.47 3.08
N ILE A 30 -12.73 27.32 2.99
CA ILE A 30 -11.32 26.87 2.82
C ILE A 30 -10.91 25.97 3.98
N SER A 31 -11.21 26.37 5.22
CA SER A 31 -10.90 25.57 6.41
C SER A 31 -11.63 24.24 6.41
N SER A 32 -12.93 24.22 6.12
CA SER A 32 -13.73 22.99 6.04
C SER A 32 -13.23 22.03 4.97
N VAL A 33 -12.89 22.52 3.78
CA VAL A 33 -12.33 21.68 2.71
C VAL A 33 -10.96 21.13 3.11
N THR A 34 -10.09 21.98 3.66
CA THR A 34 -8.75 21.56 4.13
C THR A 34 -8.86 20.46 5.19
N PHE A 35 -9.80 20.59 6.11
CA PHE A 35 -10.07 19.61 7.16
C PHE A 35 -10.56 18.27 6.61
N VAL A 36 -11.54 18.28 5.70
CA VAL A 36 -12.05 17.06 5.05
C VAL A 36 -10.94 16.34 4.28
N ILE A 37 -10.13 17.08 3.52
CA ILE A 37 -8.99 16.49 2.79
C ILE A 37 -7.94 15.96 3.76
N GLY A 38 -7.67 16.66 4.86
CA GLY A 38 -6.74 16.22 5.91
C GLY A 38 -7.16 14.89 6.54
N PHE A 39 -8.46 14.70 6.81
CA PHE A 39 -8.96 13.41 7.32
C PHE A 39 -8.84 12.28 6.32
N LEU A 40 -9.16 12.54 5.05
CA LEU A 40 -8.97 11.53 4.00
C LEU A 40 -7.50 11.15 3.86
N LEU A 41 -6.61 12.13 3.86
CA LEU A 41 -5.18 11.90 3.81
C LEU A 41 -4.70 11.06 5.00
N SER A 42 -5.10 11.43 6.23
CA SER A 42 -4.74 10.70 7.46
C SER A 42 -5.16 9.22 7.38
N ALA A 43 -6.41 8.96 6.96
CA ALA A 43 -6.90 7.59 6.83
C ALA A 43 -6.16 6.81 5.73
N THR A 44 -5.86 7.44 4.58
CA THR A 44 -5.06 6.80 3.52
C THR A 44 -3.61 6.53 3.93
N ILE A 45 -3.02 7.36 4.80
CA ILE A 45 -1.68 7.12 5.35
C ILE A 45 -1.69 5.92 6.30
N ALA A 46 -2.74 5.75 7.10
CA ALA A 46 -2.85 4.59 7.99
C ALA A 46 -2.84 3.27 7.20
N ASP A 47 -3.65 3.19 6.13
CA ASP A 47 -3.70 2.03 5.23
C ASP A 47 -2.36 1.79 4.51
N TYR A 48 -1.68 2.88 4.12
CA TYR A 48 -0.33 2.81 3.55
C TYR A 48 0.68 2.22 4.55
N LYS A 49 0.69 2.69 5.80
CA LYS A 49 1.58 2.17 6.85
C LYS A 49 1.31 0.71 7.19
N GLU A 50 0.04 0.30 7.22
CA GLU A 50 -0.32 -1.12 7.35
C GLU A 50 0.26 -1.92 6.17
N SER A 51 0.22 -1.36 4.96
CA SER A 51 0.80 -1.97 3.77
C SER A 51 2.31 -2.13 3.81
N GLU A 52 3.02 -1.16 4.36
CA GLU A 52 4.47 -1.20 4.56
C GLU A 52 4.90 -2.29 5.55
N ARG A 53 4.07 -2.55 6.56
CA ARG A 53 4.34 -3.57 7.59
C ARG A 53 4.19 -5.01 7.08
N MET A 54 3.26 -5.25 6.16
CA MET A 54 2.92 -6.61 5.72
C MET A 54 4.08 -7.40 5.08
N PRO A 55 4.91 -6.83 4.18
CA PRO A 55 6.08 -7.53 3.64
C PRO A 55 7.07 -7.96 4.71
N SER A 56 7.29 -7.14 5.74
CA SER A 56 8.17 -7.49 6.86
C SER A 56 7.64 -8.69 7.64
N GLU A 57 6.35 -8.69 7.98
CA GLU A 57 5.72 -9.81 8.68
C GLU A 57 5.74 -11.09 7.84
N PHE A 58 5.50 -10.97 6.53
CA PHE A 58 5.55 -12.11 5.61
C PHE A 58 6.96 -12.69 5.48
N ALA A 59 7.98 -11.83 5.33
CA ALA A 59 9.38 -12.25 5.25
C ALA A 59 9.81 -13.02 6.52
N ALA A 60 9.57 -12.43 7.69
CA ALA A 60 9.88 -13.07 8.97
C ALA A 60 9.15 -14.42 9.13
N GLN A 61 7.90 -14.50 8.69
CA GLN A 61 7.14 -15.75 8.77
C GLN A 61 7.67 -16.84 7.83
N VAL A 62 8.20 -16.45 6.67
CA VAL A 62 8.84 -17.37 5.72
C VAL A 62 10.15 -17.93 6.30
N GLU A 63 11.02 -17.06 6.82
CA GLU A 63 12.31 -17.48 7.39
C GLU A 63 12.10 -18.39 8.60
N ASN A 64 11.29 -17.95 9.57
CA ASN A 64 11.02 -18.69 10.80
C ASN A 64 10.39 -20.06 10.52
N MET A 65 9.49 -20.16 9.54
CA MET A 65 8.85 -21.43 9.19
C MET A 65 9.84 -22.42 8.56
N TYR A 66 10.81 -21.94 7.77
CA TYR A 66 11.89 -22.78 7.28
C TYR A 66 12.82 -23.22 8.42
N ASP A 67 13.18 -22.32 9.33
CA ASP A 67 14.08 -22.63 10.46
C ASP A 67 13.47 -23.64 11.42
N ASP A 68 12.17 -23.51 11.70
CA ASP A 68 11.40 -24.49 12.46
C ASP A 68 11.41 -25.86 11.76
N ALA A 69 11.16 -25.90 10.44
CA ALA A 69 11.22 -27.14 9.69
C ALA A 69 12.63 -27.75 9.72
N ALA A 70 13.68 -26.96 9.51
CA ALA A 70 15.07 -27.44 9.56
C ALA A 70 15.43 -28.00 10.96
N SER A 71 14.98 -27.34 12.03
CA SER A 71 15.16 -27.79 13.41
C SER A 71 14.42 -29.11 13.69
N ILE A 72 13.18 -29.24 13.19
CA ILE A 72 12.42 -30.50 13.26
C ILE A 72 13.15 -31.61 12.52
N TYR A 73 13.67 -31.32 11.32
CA TYR A 73 14.38 -32.29 10.47
C TYR A 73 15.62 -32.89 11.14
N GLN A 74 16.34 -32.11 11.97
CA GLN A 74 17.51 -32.60 12.71
C GLN A 74 17.18 -33.77 13.64
N ASN A 75 15.97 -33.78 14.21
CA ASN A 75 15.51 -34.83 15.13
C ASN A 75 14.64 -35.87 14.41
N TYR A 76 14.00 -35.49 13.31
CA TYR A 76 13.05 -36.29 12.54
C TYR A 76 13.31 -36.14 11.04
N PRO A 77 14.34 -36.82 10.48
CA PRO A 77 14.70 -36.71 9.07
C PRO A 77 13.76 -37.54 8.18
N THR A 78 12.47 -37.21 8.19
CA THR A 78 11.40 -38.05 7.61
C THR A 78 10.61 -37.39 6.49
N PHE A 79 10.94 -36.15 6.13
CA PHE A 79 10.28 -35.37 5.08
C PHE A 79 11.32 -34.64 4.22
N ASP A 80 10.96 -34.25 3.00
CA ASP A 80 11.90 -33.57 2.10
C ASP A 80 12.13 -32.09 2.51
N ILE A 81 13.20 -31.84 3.26
CA ILE A 81 13.59 -30.49 3.70
C ILE A 81 14.02 -29.56 2.55
N GLU A 82 14.64 -30.10 1.50
CA GLU A 82 15.05 -29.30 0.33
C GLU A 82 13.82 -28.93 -0.52
N GLY A 83 12.87 -29.85 -0.67
CA GLY A 83 11.55 -29.59 -1.22
C GLY A 83 10.81 -28.53 -0.42
N PHE A 84 10.79 -28.64 0.91
CA PHE A 84 10.17 -27.65 1.79
C PHE A 84 10.80 -26.26 1.61
N ARG A 85 12.14 -26.17 1.61
CA ARG A 85 12.89 -24.93 1.35
C ARG A 85 12.54 -24.33 -0.02
N SER A 86 12.50 -25.16 -1.05
CA SER A 86 12.12 -24.77 -2.42
C SER A 86 10.68 -24.26 -2.46
N GLN A 87 9.78 -24.86 -1.68
CA GLN A 87 8.41 -24.40 -1.54
C GLN A 87 8.33 -23.05 -0.83
N MET A 88 9.08 -22.83 0.25
CA MET A 88 9.20 -21.52 0.91
C MET A 88 9.74 -20.44 -0.03
N TYR A 89 10.71 -20.80 -0.88
CA TYR A 89 11.24 -19.92 -1.91
C TYR A 89 10.17 -19.52 -2.95
N LYS A 90 9.36 -20.50 -3.40
CA LYS A 90 8.23 -20.24 -4.30
C LYS A 90 7.20 -19.32 -3.64
N ILE A 91 6.89 -19.53 -2.37
CA ILE A 91 5.97 -18.69 -1.60
C ILE A 91 6.49 -17.25 -1.50
N ALA A 92 7.76 -17.04 -1.14
CA ALA A 92 8.35 -15.71 -1.01
C ALA A 92 8.40 -14.95 -2.35
N THR A 93 8.87 -15.62 -3.41
CA THR A 93 8.88 -15.03 -4.76
C THR A 93 7.48 -14.84 -5.33
N GLY A 94 6.57 -15.75 -5.03
CA GLY A 94 5.16 -15.72 -5.42
C GLY A 94 4.42 -14.56 -4.76
N PHE A 95 4.68 -14.25 -3.50
CA PHE A 95 4.09 -13.11 -2.79
C PHE A 95 4.41 -11.79 -3.49
N THR A 96 5.66 -11.60 -3.92
CA THR A 96 6.07 -10.40 -4.70
C THR A 96 5.30 -10.28 -6.01
N LYS A 97 5.08 -11.41 -6.71
CA LYS A 97 4.32 -11.44 -7.96
C LYS A 97 2.86 -11.11 -7.70
N ASP A 98 2.26 -11.74 -6.70
CA ASP A 98 0.87 -11.59 -6.32
C ASP A 98 0.55 -10.14 -5.88
N ALA A 99 1.43 -9.57 -5.05
CA ALA A 99 1.34 -8.18 -4.61
C ALA A 99 1.51 -7.16 -5.75
N ARG A 100 1.97 -7.54 -6.95
CA ARG A 100 2.14 -6.58 -8.06
C ARG A 100 1.31 -6.93 -9.29
N ARG A 101 0.79 -8.15 -9.36
CA ARG A 101 0.11 -8.71 -10.53
C ARG A 101 -1.11 -9.50 -10.08
N ARG A 102 -2.29 -9.03 -10.50
CA ARG A 102 -3.58 -9.68 -10.23
C ARG A 102 -3.72 -11.10 -10.78
N SER A 103 -2.86 -11.50 -11.72
CA SER A 103 -2.91 -12.79 -12.43
C SER A 103 -2.19 -13.92 -11.69
N TYR A 104 -1.42 -13.63 -10.65
CA TYR A 104 -0.71 -14.65 -9.87
C TYR A 104 -1.42 -14.85 -8.53
N ASP A 105 -1.50 -16.09 -8.06
CA ASP A 105 -2.13 -16.42 -6.77
C ASP A 105 -1.20 -17.31 -5.94
N VAL A 106 -0.53 -16.71 -4.97
CA VAL A 106 0.42 -17.40 -4.07
C VAL A 106 -0.29 -18.37 -3.11
N ARG A 107 -1.63 -18.36 -3.02
CA ARG A 107 -2.36 -19.30 -2.16
C ARG A 107 -2.11 -20.75 -2.56
N ASN A 108 -1.92 -21.02 -3.85
CA ASN A 108 -1.58 -22.36 -4.33
C ASN A 108 -0.19 -22.77 -3.87
N ASP A 109 0.78 -21.85 -3.88
CA ASP A 109 2.11 -22.11 -3.35
C ASP A 109 2.05 -22.35 -1.83
N ILE A 110 1.28 -21.55 -1.09
CA ILE A 110 1.13 -21.76 0.37
C ILE A 110 0.46 -23.10 0.68
N ARG A 111 -0.54 -23.52 -0.11
CA ARG A 111 -1.16 -24.85 0.01
C ARG A 111 -0.23 -25.99 -0.39
N GLY A 112 0.78 -25.72 -1.20
CA GLY A 112 1.84 -26.67 -1.53
C GLY A 112 2.68 -27.12 -0.33
N LEU A 113 2.48 -26.54 0.86
CA LEU A 113 3.09 -27.01 2.10
C LEU A 113 2.42 -28.27 2.69
N LEU A 114 1.16 -28.55 2.31
CA LEU A 114 0.37 -29.65 2.88
C LEU A 114 1.00 -31.04 2.69
N PRO A 115 1.59 -31.39 1.53
CA PRO A 115 2.26 -32.69 1.36
C PRO A 115 3.39 -32.92 2.37
N TYR A 116 4.21 -31.90 2.67
CA TYR A 116 5.29 -32.02 3.64
C TYR A 116 4.78 -32.24 5.07
N PHE A 117 3.65 -31.63 5.44
CA PHE A 117 3.02 -31.90 6.73
C PHE A 117 2.51 -33.34 6.83
N ALA A 118 2.02 -33.92 5.72
CA ALA A 118 1.61 -35.31 5.68
C ALA A 118 2.82 -36.28 5.74
N GLU A 119 3.95 -35.91 5.15
CA GLU A 119 5.22 -36.66 5.30
C GLU A 119 5.68 -36.66 6.76
N MET A 120 5.68 -35.51 7.42
CA MET A 120 6.01 -35.38 8.85
C MET A 120 5.10 -36.26 9.72
N GLU A 121 3.79 -36.26 9.45
CA GLU A 121 2.81 -37.08 10.19
C GLU A 121 3.07 -38.58 10.01
N LYS A 122 3.31 -39.03 8.79
CA LYS A 122 3.69 -40.43 8.50
C LYS A 122 5.04 -40.80 9.11
N GLY A 123 5.95 -39.84 9.18
CA GLY A 123 7.28 -39.96 9.75
C GLY A 123 7.34 -39.91 11.27
N GLY A 124 6.20 -39.82 11.96
CA GLY A 124 6.14 -39.82 13.42
C GLY A 124 6.60 -38.52 14.08
N VAL A 125 6.64 -37.40 13.35
CA VAL A 125 6.90 -36.08 13.94
C VAL A 125 5.78 -35.76 14.94
N PRO A 126 6.11 -35.34 16.17
CA PRO A 126 5.12 -34.98 17.17
C PRO A 126 4.11 -33.93 16.67
N ALA A 127 2.83 -34.14 16.99
CA ALA A 127 1.74 -33.34 16.45
C ALA A 127 1.84 -31.84 16.78
N ASN A 128 2.43 -31.47 17.93
CA ASN A 128 2.64 -30.07 18.33
C ASN A 128 3.52 -29.29 17.34
N PHE A 129 4.55 -29.91 16.77
CA PHE A 129 5.40 -29.29 15.74
C PHE A 129 4.63 -29.07 14.44
N ILE A 130 3.87 -30.07 14.01
CA ILE A 130 3.03 -29.97 12.80
C ILE A 130 1.95 -28.90 12.97
N VAL A 131 1.32 -28.83 14.15
CA VAL A 131 0.33 -27.79 14.48
C VAL A 131 0.96 -26.39 14.44
N LYS A 132 2.19 -26.21 14.96
CA LYS A 132 2.92 -24.94 14.86
C LYS A 132 3.13 -24.53 13.40
N LEU A 133 3.62 -25.44 12.55
CA LEU A 133 3.82 -25.17 11.12
C LEU A 133 2.50 -24.85 10.39
N LYS A 134 1.39 -25.53 10.72
CA LYS A 134 0.05 -25.21 10.19
C LYS A 134 -0.43 -23.82 10.63
N GLN A 135 -0.15 -23.40 11.86
CA GLN A 135 -0.45 -22.04 12.33
C GLN A 135 0.37 -20.98 11.59
N GLN A 136 1.64 -21.25 11.30
CA GLN A 136 2.51 -20.40 10.48
C GLN A 136 2.01 -20.31 9.03
N GLN A 137 1.56 -21.42 8.44
CA GLN A 137 0.88 -21.43 7.13
C GLN A 137 -0.35 -20.51 7.14
N MET A 138 -1.18 -20.57 8.19
CA MET A 138 -2.34 -19.68 8.34
C MET A 138 -1.93 -18.22 8.47
N ALA A 139 -0.80 -17.91 9.13
CA ALA A 139 -0.27 -16.55 9.19
C ALA A 139 0.12 -16.03 7.79
N LEU A 140 0.81 -16.84 6.97
CA LEU A 140 1.13 -16.50 5.57
C LEU A 140 -0.13 -16.23 4.75
N LEU A 141 -1.17 -17.05 4.90
CA LEU A 141 -2.46 -16.84 4.24
C LEU A 141 -3.12 -15.54 4.68
N ARG A 142 -3.14 -15.23 5.98
CA ARG A 142 -3.72 -13.97 6.50
C ARG A 142 -2.99 -12.75 5.96
N SER A 143 -1.65 -12.74 5.99
CA SER A 143 -0.84 -11.64 5.45
C SER A 143 -1.10 -11.46 3.95
N ARG A 144 -1.20 -12.55 3.19
CA ARG A 144 -1.58 -12.50 1.79
C ARG A 144 -2.99 -11.93 1.58
N HIS A 145 -3.99 -12.35 2.36
CA HIS A 145 -5.36 -11.84 2.26
C HIS A 145 -5.45 -10.35 2.54
N ARG A 146 -4.72 -9.86 3.55
CA ARG A 146 -4.63 -8.43 3.87
C ARG A 146 -4.05 -7.61 2.72
N VAL A 147 -2.92 -8.05 2.14
CA VAL A 147 -2.36 -7.42 0.93
C VAL A 147 -3.38 -7.43 -0.21
N ASN A 148 -4.11 -8.54 -0.39
CA ASN A 148 -5.16 -8.61 -1.42
C ASN A 148 -6.24 -7.57 -1.21
N TYR A 149 -6.70 -7.46 0.03
CA TYR A 149 -7.80 -6.61 0.43
C TYR A 149 -7.44 -5.15 0.20
N ILE A 150 -6.30 -4.70 0.73
CA ILE A 150 -5.83 -3.31 0.61
C ILE A 150 -5.58 -2.93 -0.86
N GLN A 151 -5.07 -3.84 -1.69
CA GLN A 151 -4.88 -3.55 -3.11
C GLN A 151 -6.16 -3.55 -3.97
N ARG A 152 -7.16 -4.34 -3.58
CA ARG A 152 -8.37 -4.53 -4.40
C ARG A 152 -9.46 -3.56 -4.00
N ILE A 153 -9.61 -3.29 -2.71
CA ILE A 153 -10.56 -2.32 -2.21
C ILE A 153 -9.85 -0.97 -2.19
N LYS A 154 -9.99 -0.24 -3.29
CA LYS A 154 -9.59 1.17 -3.32
C LYS A 154 -10.24 1.88 -2.15
N PHE A 155 -9.49 2.71 -1.45
CA PHE A 155 -10.00 3.60 -0.41
C PHE A 155 -11.29 4.26 -0.92
N ILE A 156 -12.39 4.04 -0.18
CA ILE A 156 -13.78 4.39 -0.46
C ILE A 156 -13.92 5.26 -1.74
N PRO A 157 -14.21 4.66 -2.92
CA PRO A 157 -14.22 5.40 -4.19
C PRO A 157 -15.08 6.67 -4.12
N SER A 158 -16.21 6.58 -3.43
CA SER A 158 -17.11 7.70 -3.17
C SER A 158 -16.44 8.85 -2.42
N ALA A 159 -15.56 8.57 -1.45
CA ALA A 159 -14.82 9.59 -0.70
C ALA A 159 -13.79 10.30 -1.58
N THR A 160 -13.13 9.57 -2.49
CA THR A 160 -12.20 10.20 -3.46
C THR A 160 -12.93 11.06 -4.49
N ILE A 161 -14.14 10.68 -4.90
CA ILE A 161 -14.99 11.48 -5.78
C ILE A 161 -15.42 12.75 -5.04
N LEU A 162 -15.92 12.61 -3.81
CA LEU A 162 -16.31 13.74 -2.96
C LEU A 162 -15.15 14.73 -2.78
N ALA A 163 -13.96 14.24 -2.43
CA ALA A 163 -12.76 15.05 -2.26
C ALA A 163 -12.40 15.87 -3.52
N ARG A 164 -12.49 15.25 -4.70
CA ARG A 164 -12.25 15.96 -5.96
C ARG A 164 -13.32 17.00 -6.22
N SER A 165 -14.59 16.67 -6.00
CA SER A 165 -15.70 17.59 -6.20
C SER A 165 -15.60 18.82 -5.31
N ILE A 166 -15.33 18.67 -4.01
CA ILE A 166 -15.22 19.82 -3.09
C ILE A 166 -14.02 20.72 -3.43
N VAL A 167 -12.89 20.15 -3.86
CA VAL A 167 -11.73 20.95 -4.28
C VAL A 167 -11.99 21.68 -5.58
N ILE A 168 -12.66 21.05 -6.55
CA ILE A 168 -13.06 21.69 -7.81
C ILE A 168 -14.01 22.86 -7.52
N VAL A 169 -15.03 22.65 -6.68
CA VAL A 169 -16.00 23.68 -6.31
C VAL A 169 -15.30 24.83 -5.57
N LEU A 170 -14.38 24.55 -4.64
CA LEU A 170 -13.63 25.59 -3.94
C LEU A 170 -12.72 26.38 -4.90
N ILE A 171 -12.01 25.71 -5.80
CA ILE A 171 -11.18 26.41 -6.80
C ILE A 171 -12.05 27.28 -7.71
N ALA A 172 -13.20 26.77 -8.16
CA ALA A 172 -14.14 27.54 -8.97
C ALA A 172 -14.66 28.79 -8.22
N LEU A 173 -15.00 28.64 -6.94
CA LEU A 173 -15.39 29.77 -6.09
C LEU A 173 -14.28 30.82 -6.03
N LEU A 174 -13.06 30.41 -5.68
CA LEU A 174 -11.90 31.31 -5.59
C LEU A 174 -11.57 32.00 -6.92
N LEU A 175 -11.81 31.33 -8.05
CA LEU A 175 -11.58 31.90 -9.38
C LEU A 175 -12.51 33.10 -9.65
N VAL A 176 -13.78 33.02 -9.24
CA VAL A 176 -14.78 34.09 -9.46
C VAL A 176 -14.85 35.12 -8.34
N THR A 177 -14.06 34.96 -7.28
CA THR A 177 -14.03 35.90 -6.13
C THR A 177 -13.09 37.09 -6.39
N ASP A 178 -13.57 38.33 -6.29
CA ASP A 178 -12.71 39.52 -6.25
C ASP A 178 -11.94 39.59 -4.92
N ILE A 179 -10.61 39.64 -5.01
CA ILE A 179 -9.70 39.65 -3.86
C ILE A 179 -8.75 40.85 -3.98
N ASN A 180 -8.85 41.77 -3.02
CA ASN A 180 -8.04 42.98 -2.98
C ASN A 180 -7.00 42.92 -1.84
N PRO A 181 -5.71 43.25 -2.08
CA PRO A 181 -5.10 43.59 -3.37
C PRO A 181 -4.92 42.37 -4.29
N PHE A 182 -5.14 42.55 -5.59
CA PHE A 182 -5.17 41.48 -6.60
C PHE A 182 -3.96 40.55 -6.57
N TYR A 183 -2.73 41.09 -6.60
CA TYR A 183 -1.52 40.27 -6.57
C TYR A 183 -1.37 39.47 -5.28
N GLY A 184 -1.86 39.99 -4.14
CA GLY A 184 -1.92 39.25 -2.89
C GLY A 184 -2.91 38.07 -2.97
N GLY A 185 -4.09 38.32 -3.54
CA GLY A 185 -5.09 37.27 -3.81
C GLY A 185 -4.59 36.19 -4.76
N LEU A 186 -3.85 36.57 -5.81
CA LEU A 186 -3.28 35.67 -6.80
C LEU A 186 -2.26 34.70 -6.19
N VAL A 187 -1.42 35.20 -5.27
CA VAL A 187 -0.49 34.35 -4.49
C VAL A 187 -1.26 33.40 -3.57
N MET A 188 -2.26 33.89 -2.83
CA MET A 188 -3.06 33.06 -1.92
C MET A 188 -3.80 31.94 -2.66
N ILE A 189 -4.47 32.25 -3.77
CA ILE A 189 -5.15 31.24 -4.61
C ILE A 189 -4.13 30.24 -5.16
N GLY A 190 -2.96 30.70 -5.61
CA GLY A 190 -1.88 29.83 -6.05
C GLY A 190 -1.44 28.84 -4.97
N LEU A 191 -1.25 29.31 -3.75
CA LEU A 191 -0.83 28.49 -2.61
C LEU A 191 -1.92 27.51 -2.16
N ILE A 192 -3.16 27.98 -2.00
CA ILE A 192 -4.31 27.13 -1.60
C ILE A 192 -4.55 26.05 -2.66
N SER A 193 -4.60 26.43 -3.94
CA SER A 193 -4.80 25.46 -5.02
C SER A 193 -3.64 24.47 -5.12
N PHE A 194 -2.39 24.90 -4.94
CA PHE A 194 -1.24 24.01 -4.88
C PHE A 194 -1.39 22.97 -3.78
N ILE A 195 -1.65 23.40 -2.54
CA ILE A 195 -1.81 22.52 -1.39
C ILE A 195 -2.93 21.50 -1.62
N LEU A 196 -4.13 21.95 -1.99
CA LEU A 196 -5.29 21.07 -2.17
C LEU A 196 -5.10 20.07 -3.31
N ILE A 197 -4.57 20.53 -4.46
CA ILE A 197 -4.32 19.65 -5.60
C ILE A 197 -3.23 18.64 -5.27
N TYR A 198 -2.16 19.07 -4.58
CA TYR A 198 -1.09 18.17 -4.17
C TYR A 198 -1.60 17.12 -3.17
N MET A 199 -2.45 17.50 -2.21
CA MET A 199 -3.09 16.53 -1.31
C MET A 199 -3.92 15.50 -2.08
N LEU A 200 -4.68 15.90 -3.10
CA LEU A 200 -5.42 14.95 -3.94
C LEU A 200 -4.50 14.00 -4.73
N ILE A 201 -3.35 14.51 -5.21
CA ILE A 201 -2.33 13.68 -5.87
C ILE A 201 -1.75 12.68 -4.87
N LEU A 202 -1.40 13.14 -3.66
CA LEU A 202 -0.81 12.32 -2.61
C LEU A 202 -1.76 11.20 -2.20
N ILE A 203 -3.03 11.52 -1.87
CA ILE A 203 -4.08 10.54 -1.58
C ILE A 203 -4.17 9.50 -2.69
N ARG A 204 -4.15 9.94 -3.95
CA ARG A 204 -4.22 9.01 -5.09
C ARG A 204 -3.01 8.09 -5.17
N VAL A 205 -1.81 8.60 -4.96
CA VAL A 205 -0.56 7.82 -5.02
C VAL A 205 -0.55 6.78 -3.89
N ILE A 206 -0.71 7.20 -2.64
CA ILE A 206 -0.58 6.30 -1.48
C ILE A 206 -1.76 5.32 -1.35
N SER A 207 -2.93 5.63 -1.93
CA SER A 207 -4.08 4.71 -1.96
C SER A 207 -3.81 3.41 -2.74
N THR A 208 -2.71 3.33 -3.48
CA THR A 208 -2.26 2.11 -4.16
C THR A 208 -0.83 1.78 -3.71
N PRO A 209 -0.64 1.10 -2.57
CA PRO A 209 0.67 0.95 -1.94
C PRO A 209 1.66 0.08 -2.72
N PHE A 210 1.16 -0.84 -3.55
CA PHE A 210 1.99 -1.74 -4.34
C PHE A 210 1.77 -1.50 -5.85
N HIS A 211 2.49 -0.53 -6.43
CA HIS A 211 2.48 -0.37 -7.88
C HIS A 211 3.34 -1.42 -8.58
N LYS A 212 3.13 -1.56 -9.90
CA LYS A 212 4.09 -2.26 -10.76
C LYS A 212 5.41 -1.50 -10.68
N ALA A 213 6.48 -2.22 -10.32
CA ALA A 213 7.80 -1.68 -9.99
C ALA A 213 8.21 -0.45 -10.83
N GLY A 214 8.54 0.65 -10.16
CA GLY A 214 9.14 1.85 -10.76
C GLY A 214 8.16 2.89 -11.29
N ARG A 215 6.88 2.86 -10.88
CA ARG A 215 5.87 3.87 -11.28
C ARG A 215 5.87 5.09 -10.37
N THR A 216 6.23 4.93 -9.10
CA THR A 216 6.22 5.99 -8.08
C THR A 216 7.37 5.78 -7.09
N GLN A 217 7.89 6.88 -6.51
CA GLN A 217 8.92 6.79 -5.46
C GLN A 217 8.36 6.28 -4.12
N ASP A 218 7.04 6.42 -3.92
CA ASP A 218 6.32 6.05 -2.69
C ASP A 218 5.78 4.61 -2.71
N ASP A 219 6.42 3.71 -3.45
CA ASP A 219 6.02 2.30 -3.51
C ASP A 219 6.51 1.56 -2.25
N VAL A 220 5.63 0.73 -1.67
CA VAL A 220 6.04 -0.16 -0.58
C VAL A 220 7.17 -1.07 -1.05
N SER A 221 8.30 -0.97 -0.35
CA SER A 221 9.48 -1.76 -0.67
C SER A 221 9.29 -3.22 -0.30
N LEU A 222 9.72 -4.10 -1.20
CA LEU A 222 9.69 -5.56 -1.02
C LEU A 222 11.09 -6.12 -0.73
N PHE A 223 12.03 -5.27 -0.29
CA PHE A 223 13.42 -5.67 -0.07
C PHE A 223 13.55 -6.80 0.97
N LEU A 224 12.76 -6.76 2.05
CA LEU A 224 12.77 -7.82 3.07
C LEU A 224 12.34 -9.18 2.51
N ILE A 225 11.44 -9.20 1.53
CA ILE A 225 11.09 -10.44 0.82
C ILE A 225 12.27 -10.92 -0.03
N LYS A 226 13.02 -10.00 -0.65
CA LYS A 226 14.24 -10.34 -1.40
C LYS A 226 15.32 -10.90 -0.45
N ASP A 227 15.44 -10.35 0.74
CA ASP A 227 16.38 -10.82 1.76
C ASP A 227 16.01 -12.23 2.25
N ALA A 228 14.72 -12.49 2.53
CA ALA A 228 14.22 -13.83 2.83
C ALA A 228 14.45 -14.82 1.68
N VAL A 229 14.29 -14.37 0.43
CA VAL A 229 14.62 -15.18 -0.76
C VAL A 229 16.12 -15.50 -0.81
N ASN A 230 16.98 -14.53 -0.52
CA ASN A 230 18.44 -14.74 -0.49
C ASN A 230 18.83 -15.69 0.65
N TYR A 231 18.21 -15.55 1.81
CA TYR A 231 18.37 -16.45 2.94
C TYR A 231 18.09 -17.91 2.53
N LEU A 232 16.93 -18.17 1.93
CA LEU A 232 16.55 -19.50 1.46
C LEU A 232 17.46 -20.05 0.35
N LYS A 233 18.06 -19.18 -0.48
CA LYS A 233 19.07 -19.59 -1.48
C LYS A 233 20.39 -19.98 -0.81
N ASN A 234 20.83 -19.21 0.18
CA ASN A 234 22.07 -19.47 0.89
C ASN A 234 22.01 -20.80 1.65
N GLN A 235 20.85 -21.15 2.21
CA GLN A 235 20.67 -22.44 2.87
C GLN A 235 20.78 -23.61 1.88
N ALA A 236 20.29 -23.47 0.65
CA ALA A 236 20.46 -24.47 -0.42
C ALA A 236 21.93 -24.80 -0.72
N ASN A 237 22.79 -23.79 -0.63
CA ASN A 237 24.21 -23.92 -0.93
C ASN A 237 25.00 -24.58 0.21
N LYS A 238 24.46 -24.63 1.44
CA LYS A 238 25.07 -25.33 2.57
C LYS A 238 24.77 -26.82 2.59
N THR A 239 23.69 -27.25 1.93
CA THR A 239 23.29 -28.66 1.83
C THR A 239 23.96 -29.40 0.66
N LYS A 240 24.71 -28.70 -0.20
CA LYS A 240 25.54 -29.27 -1.28
C LYS A 240 26.97 -29.47 -0.82
#